data_AF-A0A1Q3YX87-F1
#
_entry.id   AF-A0A1Q3YX87-F1
#
_cell.length_a   1.000
_cell.length_b   1.000
_cell.length_c   1.000
_cell.angle_alpha   90.00
_cell.angle_beta   90.00
_cell.angle_gamma   90.00
#
_symmetry.space_group_name_H-M   'P 1'
#
loop_
_entity.id
_entity.type
_entity.pdbx_description
1 polymer ?
#
loop_
_entity_poly.entity_id
_entity_poly.type
_entity_poly.pdbx_seq_one_letter_code
_entity_poly.pdbx_strand_id
1 'polypeptide(L)'
;MSTTAIFIVIYARSKWWIDLNGKAKGPFLSRESAELEAITLASNFAKDGRRAEVQVAEPGQKNHIVWQSADPGMLGRAAALVNH
;
A
#
# COMPACT_ATOMS: atom_id res chain seq x y z
N MET A 1 -1.42 1.21 19.81
CA MET A 1 -2.11 0.91 18.53
C MET A 1 -1.07 1.06 17.43
N SER A 2 -0.75 0.01 16.66
CA SER A 2 0.04 0.24 15.44
C SER A 2 -0.93 0.75 14.36
N THR A 3 -0.67 1.95 13.85
CA THR A 3 -1.46 2.53 12.77
C THR A 3 -0.95 1.99 11.45
N THR A 4 -1.83 1.45 10.61
CA THR A 4 -1.51 1.06 9.23
C THR A 4 -1.27 2.31 8.39
N ALA A 5 -0.15 2.38 7.70
CA ALA A 5 0.07 3.40 6.67
C ALA A 5 -0.72 3.03 5.41
N ILE A 6 -1.56 3.95 4.92
CA ILE A 6 -2.39 3.74 3.74
C ILE A 6 -1.86 4.60 2.60
N PHE A 7 -1.44 3.96 1.52
CA PHE A 7 -1.04 4.58 0.28
C PHE A 7 -2.23 4.53 -0.69
N ILE A 8 -2.75 5.68 -1.09
CA ILE A 8 -3.95 5.75 -1.93
C ILE A 8 -3.55 6.18 -3.34
N VAL A 9 -3.73 5.29 -4.30
CA VAL A 9 -3.63 5.60 -5.73
C VAL A 9 -4.91 6.29 -6.16
N ILE A 10 -4.83 7.56 -6.56
CA ILE A 10 -6.00 8.40 -6.88
C ILE A 10 -5.86 9.06 -8.25
N TYR A 11 -6.97 9.13 -8.99
CA TYR A 11 -7.05 9.91 -10.22
C TYR A 11 -7.50 11.33 -9.93
N ALA A 12 -6.65 12.31 -10.21
CA ALA A 12 -6.94 13.73 -10.01
C ALA A 12 -6.26 14.58 -11.08
N ARG A 13 -6.95 15.62 -11.56
CA ARG A 13 -6.43 16.54 -12.60
C ARG A 13 -5.90 15.80 -13.83
N SER A 14 -6.67 14.81 -14.29
CA SER A 14 -6.35 13.97 -15.45
C SER A 14 -5.06 13.15 -15.35
N LYS A 15 -4.55 12.93 -14.14
CA LYS A 15 -3.33 12.17 -13.85
C LYS A 15 -3.52 11.27 -12.64
N TRP A 16 -2.64 10.28 -12.50
CA TRP A 16 -2.60 9.40 -11.34
C TRP A 16 -1.60 9.91 -10.30
N TRP A 17 -1.95 9.77 -9.03
CA TRP A 17 -1.14 10.21 -7.89
C TRP A 17 -1.16 9.14 -6.81
N ILE A 18 -0.16 9.17 -5.94
CA ILE A 18 -0.15 8.41 -4.70
C ILE A 18 -0.26 9.41 -3.56
N ASP A 19 -1.30 9.30 -2.74
CA ASP A 19 -1.38 10.03 -1.48
C ASP A 19 -0.93 9.15 -0.32
N LEU A 20 -0.08 9.70 0.54
CA LEU A 20 0.24 9.15 1.84
C LEU A 20 0.01 10.24 2.90
N ASN A 21 -1.12 10.18 3.60
CA ASN A 21 -1.49 11.12 4.65
C ASN A 21 -1.39 12.59 4.18
N GLY A 22 -1.92 12.91 3.00
CA GLY A 22 -1.90 14.27 2.44
C GLY A 22 -0.60 14.65 1.73
N LYS A 23 0.41 13.78 1.70
CA LYS A 23 1.61 13.95 0.88
C LYS A 23 1.44 13.23 -0.45
N ALA A 24 1.31 14.01 -1.51
CA ALA A 24 1.17 13.50 -2.87
C ALA A 24 2.53 13.18 -3.53
N LYS A 25 2.59 12.07 -4.26
CA LYS A 25 3.66 11.70 -5.19
C LYS A 25 3.08 11.48 -6.59
N GLY A 26 3.78 11.97 -7.61
CA GLY A 26 3.35 11.90 -9.01
C GLY A 26 3.65 13.20 -9.77
N PRO A 27 2.99 13.44 -10.92
CA PRO A 27 1.95 12.61 -11.53
C PRO A 27 2.50 11.36 -12.23
N PHE A 28 1.69 10.30 -12.29
CA PHE A 28 1.92 9.10 -13.09
C PHE A 28 1.03 9.10 -14.33
N LEU A 29 1.51 8.43 -15.39
CA LEU A 29 0.82 8.38 -16.69
C LEU A 29 -0.33 7.37 -16.71
N SER A 30 -0.22 6.30 -15.91
CA SER A 30 -1.22 5.23 -15.84
C SER A 30 -1.51 4.84 -14.40
N ARG A 31 -2.65 4.18 -14.20
CA ARG A 31 -3.03 3.62 -12.90
C ARG A 31 -2.00 2.58 -12.46
N GLU A 32 -1.61 1.71 -13.37
CA GLU A 32 -0.71 0.58 -13.15
C GLU A 32 0.68 1.05 -12.70
N SER A 33 1.19 2.15 -13.26
CA SER A 33 2.48 2.72 -12.86
C SER A 33 2.43 3.37 -11.47
N ALA A 34 1.33 4.04 -11.12
CA ALA A 34 1.12 4.57 -9.78
C ALA A 34 0.95 3.44 -8.75
N GLU A 35 0.23 2.39 -9.10
CA GLU A 35 0.01 1.22 -8.26
C GLU A 35 1.32 0.49 -7.96
N LEU A 36 2.13 0.17 -8.98
CA LEU A 36 3.41 -0.50 -8.81
C LEU A 36 4.36 0.30 -7.90
N GLU A 37 4.41 1.62 -8.08
CA GLU A 37 5.20 2.50 -7.23
C GLU A 37 4.65 2.56 -5.80
N ALA A 38 3.32 2.61 -5.62
CA ALA A 38 2.68 2.58 -4.30
C ALA A 38 2.99 1.28 -3.56
N ILE A 39 2.94 0.14 -4.24
CA ILE A 39 3.31 -1.17 -3.67
C ILE A 39 4.79 -1.19 -3.28
N THR A 40 5.67 -0.62 -4.11
CA THR A 40 7.10 -0.52 -3.80
C THR A 40 7.35 0.34 -2.55
N LEU A 41 6.65 1.47 -2.41
CA LEU A 41 6.77 2.34 -1.24
C LEU A 41 6.18 1.68 0.02
N ALA A 42 5.00 1.07 -0.09
CA ALA A 42 4.31 0.40 1.01
C ALA A 42 5.10 -0.82 1.50
N SER A 43 5.66 -1.63 0.59
CA SER A 43 6.52 -2.77 0.95
C SER A 43 7.81 -2.33 1.62
N ASN A 44 8.46 -1.26 1.15
CA ASN A 44 9.61 -0.69 1.83
C ASN A 44 9.26 -0.12 3.21
N PHE A 45 8.11 0.55 3.36
CA PHE A 45 7.63 1.04 4.65
C PHE A 45 7.39 -0.11 5.64
N ALA A 46 6.90 -1.25 5.15
CA ALA A 46 6.58 -2.42 5.95
C ALA A 46 7.81 -3.20 6.44
N LYS A 47 8.96 -3.08 5.78
CA LYS A 47 10.22 -3.75 6.20
C LYS A 47 10.64 -3.36 7.62
N ASP A 48 10.26 -2.17 8.09
CA ASP A 48 10.58 -1.69 9.45
C ASP A 48 9.61 -2.21 10.52
N GLY A 49 8.89 -3.31 10.27
CA GLY A 49 7.91 -3.90 11.18
C GLY A 49 6.59 -3.12 11.27
N ARG A 50 6.35 -2.18 10.34
CA ARG A 50 5.12 -1.38 10.26
C ARG A 50 4.10 -2.06 9.36
N ARG A 51 2.82 -1.80 9.59
CA ARG A 51 1.75 -2.24 8.68
C ARG A 51 1.58 -1.20 7.57
N ALA A 52 1.41 -1.67 6.34
CA ALA A 52 1.13 -0.82 5.19
C ALA A 52 0.12 -1.47 4.26
N GLU A 53 -0.61 -0.64 3.54
CA GLU A 53 -1.65 -1.04 2.59
C GLU A 53 -1.65 -0.10 1.39
N VAL A 54 -1.97 -0.63 0.21
CA VAL A 54 -2.22 0.13 -1.01
C VAL A 54 -3.69 -0.02 -1.39
N GLN A 55 -4.34 1.12 -1.57
CA GLN A 55 -5.71 1.21 -2.07
C GLN A 55 -5.75 1.97 -3.39
N VAL A 56 -6.68 1.60 -4.27
CA VAL A 56 -6.97 2.34 -5.50
C VAL A 56 -8.33 3.01 -5.37
N ALA A 57 -8.36 4.32 -5.65
CA ALA A 57 -9.53 5.18 -5.66
C ALA A 57 -9.82 5.63 -7.10
N GLU A 58 -10.64 4.84 -7.81
CA GLU A 58 -11.09 5.18 -9.16
C GLU A 58 -12.29 6.14 -9.12
N PRO A 59 -12.42 7.08 -10.08
CA PRO A 59 -13.57 7.98 -10.13
C PRO A 59 -14.90 7.23 -10.13
N GLY A 60 -15.78 7.55 -9.18
CA GLY A 60 -17.10 6.94 -9.05
C GLY A 60 -17.12 5.55 -8.43
N GLN A 61 -15.98 5.00 -8.02
CA GLN A 61 -15.90 3.70 -7.34
C GLN A 61 -15.51 3.86 -5.88
N LYS A 62 -15.86 2.87 -5.06
CA LYS A 62 -15.31 2.76 -3.70
C LYS A 62 -13.84 2.37 -3.79
N ASN A 63 -13.04 2.87 -2.86
CA ASN A 63 -11.66 2.43 -2.72
C ASN A 63 -11.61 0.92 -2.50
N HIS A 64 -10.64 0.25 -3.13
CA HIS A 64 -10.38 -1.17 -2.93
C HIS A 64 -8.90 -1.41 -2.69
N ILE A 65 -8.61 -2.45 -1.91
CA ILE A 65 -7.25 -2.84 -1.54
C ILE A 65 -6.66 -3.66 -2.68
N VAL A 66 -5.46 -3.28 -3.13
CA VAL A 66 -4.69 -4.03 -4.15
C VAL A 66 -3.45 -4.69 -3.55
N TRP A 67 -2.99 -4.23 -2.39
CA TRP A 67 -1.87 -4.84 -1.67
C TRP A 67 -1.94 -4.54 -0.18
N GLN A 68 -1.50 -5.50 0.65
CA GLN A 68 -1.36 -5.31 2.09
C GLN A 68 -0.11 -6.04 2.59
N SER A 69 0.63 -5.43 3.53
CA SER A 69 1.77 -6.08 4.18
C SER A 69 1.32 -7.30 4.96
N ALA A 70 2.10 -8.38 4.92
CA ALA A 70 1.86 -9.56 5.76
C ALA A 70 1.81 -9.16 7.24
N ASP A 71 0.93 -9.81 8.01
CA ASP A 71 0.91 -9.64 9.46
C ASP A 71 2.22 -10.20 10.05
N PRO A 72 3.04 -9.39 10.73
CA PRO A 72 4.26 -9.89 11.39
C PRO A 72 3.98 -11.08 12.32
N GLY A 73 2.79 -11.15 12.92
CA GLY A 73 2.37 -12.24 13.81
C GLY A 73 2.18 -13.60 13.11
N MET A 74 1.88 -13.60 11.80
CA MET A 74 1.69 -14.84 11.03
C MET A 74 3.02 -15.46 10.60
N LEU A 75 4.02 -14.65 10.25
CA LEU A 75 5.35 -15.13 9.88
C LEU A 75 6.10 -15.74 11.06
N GLY A 76 5.97 -15.16 12.26
CA GLY A 76 6.53 -15.73 13.49
C GLY A 76 5.89 -17.07 13.88
N ARG A 77 4.59 -17.24 13.66
CA ARG A 77 3.88 -18.52 13.90
C ARG A 77 4.24 -19.59 12.87
N ALA A 78 4.36 -19.21 11.60
CA ALA A 78 4.78 -20.15 10.55
C ALA A 78 6.21 -20.66 10.81
N ALA A 79 7.15 -19.78 11.17
CA ALA A 79 8.52 -20.18 11.53
C ALA A 79 8.57 -21.12 12.77
N ALA A 80 7.66 -20.94 13.73
CA ALA A 80 7.56 -21.83 14.89
C ALA A 80 7.01 -23.23 14.54
N LEU A 81 6.22 -23.37 13.48
CA LEU A 81 5.60 -24.64 13.08
C LEU A 81 6.49 -25.53 12.21
N VAL A 82 7.54 -24.98 11.58
CA VAL A 82 8.48 -25.76 10.72
C VAL A 82 9.66 -26.34 11.50
N ASN A 83 9.89 -25.89 12.74
CA ASN A 83 11.01 -26.31 13.59
C ASN A 83 10.66 -27.43 14.61
N HIS A 84 9.61 -28.23 14.35
CA HIS A 84 9.21 -29.35 15.19
C HIS A 84 9.20 -30.68 14.44
#